data_AF-A0A177Q6H7-F1
#
_entry.id   AF-A0A177Q6H7-F1
#
_cell.length_a   1.000
_cell.length_b   1.000
_cell.length_c   1.000
_cell.angle_alpha   90.00
_cell.angle_beta   90.00
_cell.angle_gamma   90.00
#
_symmetry.space_group_name_H-M   'P 1'
#
loop_
_entity.id
_entity.type
_entity.pdbx_description
1 polymer ?
#
loop_
_entity_poly.entity_id
_entity_poly.type
_entity_poly.pdbx_seq_one_letter_code
_entity_poly.pdbx_strand_id
1 'polypeptide(L)'
;MRLIVLTASAVVLCASVAFAQTPAQQGPQNPAVKDMHQNSASKPVAGANSFTMGEAKSHIEARGFTKVSDLKKDADGIWRGKAMKN
;
A
#
# COMPACT_ATOMS: atom_id res chain seq x y z
N MET A 1 -51.76 42.44 49.68
CA MET A 1 -50.86 43.59 49.90
C MET A 1 -49.43 43.09 49.76
N ARG A 2 -48.66 43.69 48.83
CA ARG A 2 -47.19 43.60 48.64
C ARG A 2 -46.63 42.37 47.89
N LEU A 3 -46.48 42.57 46.57
CA LEU A 3 -45.43 41.99 45.74
C LEU A 3 -44.04 42.28 46.34
N ILE A 4 -43.16 41.27 46.42
CA ILE A 4 -41.71 41.46 46.47
C ILE A 4 -40.99 40.33 45.70
N VAL A 5 -40.46 40.72 44.53
CA VAL A 5 -39.09 40.47 43.99
C VAL A 5 -38.72 39.02 43.61
N LEU A 6 -38.64 38.72 42.31
CA LEU A 6 -37.44 38.81 41.44
C LEU A 6 -36.29 37.87 41.88
N THR A 7 -36.25 36.68 41.29
CA THR A 7 -35.05 35.83 41.26
C THR A 7 -34.76 35.43 39.82
N ALA A 8 -33.80 36.14 39.23
CA ALA A 8 -33.11 35.70 38.04
C ALA A 8 -32.36 34.41 38.34
N SER A 9 -32.46 33.39 37.48
CA SER A 9 -31.55 32.26 37.50
C SER A 9 -31.27 31.80 36.09
N ALA A 10 -29.98 31.76 35.80
CA ALA A 10 -29.37 31.77 34.49
C ALA A 10 -29.64 30.49 33.70
N VAL A 11 -29.92 30.65 32.42
CA VAL A 11 -29.82 29.59 31.41
C VAL A 11 -28.35 29.40 31.10
N VAL A 12 -27.74 28.34 31.62
CA VAL A 12 -26.55 27.72 31.01
C VAL A 12 -26.61 26.22 31.24
N LEU A 13 -27.01 25.47 30.21
CA LEU A 13 -26.77 24.03 30.11
C LEU A 13 -25.96 23.79 28.85
N CYS A 14 -24.65 24.04 28.93
CA CYS A 14 -23.69 23.51 27.97
C CYS A 14 -23.05 22.26 28.57
N ALA A 15 -23.61 21.09 28.30
CA ALA A 15 -22.93 19.83 28.51
C ALA A 15 -22.98 19.02 27.22
N SER A 16 -21.98 19.22 26.36
CA SER A 16 -21.67 18.28 25.30
C SER A 16 -20.16 18.10 25.23
N VAL A 17 -19.69 17.02 25.84
CA VAL A 17 -18.45 16.37 25.41
C VAL A 17 -18.74 14.88 25.22
N ALA A 18 -19.08 14.52 23.98
CA ALA A 18 -19.01 13.15 23.53
C ALA A 18 -17.59 12.90 23.03
N PHE A 19 -16.74 12.30 23.87
CA PHE A 19 -15.46 11.76 23.41
C PHE A 19 -15.72 10.36 22.87
N ALA A 20 -15.87 10.25 21.55
CA ALA A 20 -15.80 8.96 20.86
C ALA A 20 -14.60 8.96 19.92
N GLN A 21 -14.01 7.77 19.79
CA GLN A 21 -13.02 7.35 18.79
C GLN A 21 -11.54 7.48 19.21
N THR A 22 -11.09 6.49 19.99
CA THR A 22 -9.73 5.98 19.83
C THR A 22 -9.52 5.63 18.35
N PRO A 23 -8.46 6.14 17.69
CA PRO A 23 -8.16 5.76 16.32
C PRO A 23 -8.02 4.24 16.20
N ALA A 24 -8.50 3.70 15.09
CA ALA A 24 -8.39 2.27 14.79
C ALA A 24 -6.94 1.79 14.86
N GLN A 25 -6.78 0.60 15.45
CA GLN A 25 -5.59 -0.22 15.65
C GLN A 25 -4.37 0.15 14.78
N GLN A 26 -3.23 0.42 15.44
CA GLN A 26 -1.90 0.38 14.84
C GLN A 26 -1.52 -1.08 14.52
N GLY A 27 -2.17 -1.66 13.50
CA GLY A 27 -1.72 -2.90 12.86
C GLY A 27 -0.67 -2.60 11.78
N PRO A 28 -0.03 -3.63 11.20
CA PRO A 28 0.87 -3.44 10.07
C PRO A 28 0.18 -2.64 8.96
N GLN A 29 0.64 -1.41 8.73
CA GLN A 29 0.15 -0.61 7.61
C GLN A 29 0.68 -1.27 6.34
N ASN A 30 -0.22 -1.69 5.45
CA ASN A 30 0.13 -2.12 4.11
C ASN A 30 -0.14 -0.95 3.15
N PRO A 31 0.75 0.05 3.08
CA PRO A 31 0.51 1.24 2.27
C PRO A 31 0.36 0.83 0.80
N ALA A 32 -0.65 1.39 0.14
CA ALA A 32 -0.84 1.18 -1.30
C ALA A 32 0.33 1.82 -2.05
N VAL A 33 1.25 1.00 -2.57
CA VAL A 33 2.31 1.46 -3.47
C VAL A 33 1.66 1.78 -4.82
N LYS A 34 1.62 3.06 -5.19
CA LYS A 34 1.04 3.54 -6.46
C LYS A 34 2.05 3.60 -7.61
N ASP A 35 3.34 3.40 -7.33
CA ASP A 35 4.39 3.52 -8.32
C ASP A 35 4.66 2.18 -9.02
N MET A 36 3.96 1.93 -10.13
CA MET A 36 4.17 0.73 -10.96
C MET A 36 5.50 0.75 -11.73
N HIS A 37 6.14 1.90 -11.84
CA HIS A 37 7.34 2.09 -12.66
C HIS A 37 8.66 1.94 -11.89
N GLN A 38 8.60 1.96 -10.55
CA GLN A 38 9.78 1.86 -9.71
C GLN A 38 9.92 0.45 -9.14
N ASN A 39 11.07 -0.16 -9.35
CA ASN A 39 11.40 -1.42 -8.69
C ASN A 39 11.75 -1.11 -7.23
N SER A 40 10.83 -1.40 -6.31
CA SER A 40 11.01 -1.17 -4.87
C SER A 40 11.94 -2.19 -4.20
N ALA A 41 12.36 -3.24 -4.92
CA ALA A 41 13.18 -4.31 -4.37
C ALA A 41 14.59 -4.32 -4.99
N SER A 42 15.61 -4.44 -4.14
CA SER A 42 17.01 -4.60 -4.57
C SER A 42 17.31 -5.96 -5.21
N LYS A 43 16.40 -6.93 -5.05
CA LYS A 43 16.47 -8.27 -5.65
C LYS A 43 15.07 -8.73 -6.07
N PRO A 44 14.96 -9.65 -7.05
CA PRO A 44 13.69 -10.28 -7.36
C PRO A 44 13.07 -10.91 -6.11
N VAL A 45 11.78 -10.65 -5.90
CA VAL A 45 11.03 -11.18 -4.76
C VAL A 45 10.60 -12.61 -5.10
N ALA A 46 10.88 -13.55 -4.19
CA ALA A 46 10.46 -14.93 -4.34
C ALA A 46 8.93 -15.07 -4.22
N GLY A 47 8.35 -15.99 -4.98
CA GLY A 47 6.92 -16.26 -4.99
C GLY A 47 6.47 -16.95 -6.28
N ALA A 48 5.36 -17.68 -6.20
CA ALA A 48 4.78 -18.33 -7.37
C ALA A 48 4.40 -17.27 -8.43
N ASN A 49 5.17 -17.19 -9.51
CA ASN A 49 4.90 -16.30 -10.62
C ASN A 49 4.03 -17.01 -11.68
N SER A 50 2.98 -16.37 -12.20
CA SER A 50 2.11 -16.96 -13.23
C SER A 50 2.60 -16.74 -14.67
N PHE A 51 3.72 -16.05 -14.87
CA PHE A 51 4.24 -15.77 -16.21
C PHE A 51 4.71 -17.04 -16.90
N THR A 52 4.32 -17.17 -18.16
CA THR A 52 4.92 -18.10 -19.12
C THR A 52 6.33 -17.64 -19.50
N MET A 53 7.11 -18.55 -20.09
CA MET A 53 8.46 -18.24 -20.59
C MET A 53 8.43 -17.10 -21.62
N GLY A 54 7.41 -17.07 -22.48
CA GLY A 54 7.25 -16.03 -23.50
C GLY A 54 7.00 -14.65 -22.90
N GLU A 55 6.09 -14.56 -21.93
CA GLU A 55 5.81 -13.30 -21.21
C GLU A 55 7.04 -12.80 -20.43
N ALA A 56 7.76 -13.72 -19.78
CA ALA A 56 9.00 -13.38 -19.09
C ALA A 56 10.07 -12.84 -20.07
N LYS A 57 10.22 -13.48 -21.23
CA LYS A 57 11.13 -13.01 -22.29
C LYS A 57 10.74 -11.61 -22.78
N SER A 58 9.46 -11.40 -23.12
CA SER A 58 8.96 -10.10 -23.57
C SER A 58 9.21 -8.99 -22.54
N HIS A 59 9.03 -9.30 -21.25
CA HIS A 59 9.30 -8.35 -20.18
C HIS A 59 10.80 -8.03 -20.04
N ILE A 60 11.69 -9.01 -20.22
CA ILE A 60 13.14 -8.78 -20.22
C ILE A 60 13.54 -7.89 -21.42
N GLU A 61 12.99 -8.17 -22.60
CA GLU A 61 13.27 -7.40 -23.82
C GLU A 61 12.75 -5.95 -23.73
N ALA A 62 11.57 -5.74 -23.14
CA ALA A 62 11.01 -4.42 -22.89
C ALA A 62 11.87 -3.54 -21.97
N ARG A 63 12.79 -4.14 -21.20
CA ARG A 63 13.77 -3.44 -20.35
C ARG A 63 15.09 -3.13 -21.07
N GLY A 64 15.17 -3.34 -22.39
CA GLY A 64 16.34 -3.01 -23.21
C GLY A 64 17.40 -4.10 -23.28
N PHE A 65 17.08 -5.31 -22.83
CA PHE A 65 17.95 -6.47 -23.01
C PHE A 65 17.65 -7.17 -24.33
N THR A 66 18.67 -7.74 -24.95
CA THR A 66 18.58 -8.46 -26.22
C THR A 66 19.20 -9.85 -26.09
N LYS A 67 19.00 -10.71 -27.11
CA LYS A 67 19.58 -12.06 -27.16
C LYS A 67 19.30 -12.90 -25.91
N VAL A 68 18.05 -12.86 -25.43
CA VAL A 68 17.61 -13.64 -24.26
C VAL A 68 17.67 -15.13 -24.58
N SER A 69 18.40 -15.89 -23.77
CA SER A 69 18.67 -17.33 -23.93
C SER A 69 18.74 -18.03 -22.57
N ASP A 70 18.66 -19.36 -22.58
CA ASP A 70 18.68 -20.22 -21.37
C ASP A 70 17.64 -19.80 -20.31
N LEU A 71 16.51 -19.22 -20.74
CA LEU A 71 15.50 -18.67 -19.84
C LEU A 71 14.71 -19.80 -19.17
N LYS A 72 14.83 -19.90 -17.85
CA LYS A 72 14.19 -20.92 -17.02
C LYS A 72 13.61 -20.31 -15.75
N LYS A 73 12.54 -20.89 -15.24
CA LYS A 73 11.99 -20.54 -13.93
C LYS A 73 12.71 -21.34 -12.86
N ASP A 74 13.17 -20.68 -11.80
CA ASP A 74 13.81 -21.34 -10.66
C ASP A 74 12.79 -21.80 -9.60
N ALA A 75 13.30 -22.39 -8.51
CA ALA A 75 12.50 -22.88 -7.39
C ALA A 75 11.78 -21.74 -6.63
N ASP A 76 12.30 -20.52 -6.69
CA ASP A 76 11.71 -19.32 -6.09
C ASP A 76 10.63 -18.69 -6.98
N GLY A 77 10.38 -19.28 -8.16
CA GLY A 77 9.42 -18.80 -9.14
C GLY A 77 9.94 -17.64 -10.02
N ILE A 78 11.24 -17.34 -9.97
CA ILE A 78 11.88 -16.25 -10.69
C ILE A 78 12.40 -16.76 -12.04
N TRP A 79 12.09 -16.02 -13.11
CA TRP A 79 12.64 -16.27 -14.43
C TRP A 79 14.09 -15.78 -14.53
N ARG A 80 15.02 -16.68 -14.88
CA ARG A 80 16.46 -16.40 -15.03
C ARG A 80 16.98 -16.92 -16.35
N GLY A 81 17.82 -16.14 -17.01
CA GLY A 81 18.48 -16.51 -18.26
C GLY A 81 19.67 -15.60 -18.52
N LYS A 82 20.29 -15.77 -19.68
CA LYS A 82 21.36 -14.91 -20.17
C LYS A 82 20.77 -13.92 -21.17
N ALA A 83 21.25 -12.68 -21.13
CA ALA A 83 20.88 -11.65 -22.09
C ALA A 83 22.05 -10.67 -22.28
N MET A 84 22.05 -9.95 -23.39
CA MET A 84 22.99 -8.87 -23.66
C MET A 84 22.30 -7.54 -23.39
N LYS A 85 22.98 -6.63 -22.69
CA LYS A 85 22.49 -5.26 -22.53
C LYS A 85 23.09 -4.39 -23.63
N ASN A 86 22.25 -3.68 -24.35
CA ASN A 86 22.69 -2.64 -25.26
C ASN A 86 23.04 -1.35 -24.49
#